data_AF-A0AAV9AJS0-F1
#
_entry.id   AF-A0AAV9AJS0-F1
#
_cell.length_a   1.000
_cell.length_b   1.000
_cell.length_c   1.000
_cell.angle_alpha   90.00
_cell.angle_beta   90.00
_cell.angle_gamma   90.00
#
_symmetry.space_group_name_H-M   'P 1'
#
loop_
_entity.id
_entity.type
_entity.pdbx_description
1 polymer ?
#
loop_
_entity_poly.entity_id
_entity_poly.type
_entity_poly.pdbx_seq_one_letter_code
_entity_poly.pdbx_strand_id
1 'polypeptide(L)'
;MSILNNVMLSQLAGRTRKRETVIPDPDYRIPVVLLGLAGGFAYTDNLLLSAPCGLLGLLLLFQTTRVRFVFDDEALEVKVGDQLEESGENVFVGGKNRWKYSTFINWELWWPNFPILVYFKEAQTKPEGQVHFFPVIFNGKQLYDVMVERAGPSKTSGPKED
;
A
#
# COMPACT_ATOMS: atom_id res chain seq x y z
N MET A 1 -12.32 28.03 -41.06
CA MET A 1 -11.37 26.90 -40.87
C MET A 1 -10.75 26.84 -39.46
N SER A 2 -11.30 27.52 -38.43
CA SER A 2 -10.73 27.51 -37.06
C SER A 2 -11.47 26.63 -36.04
N ILE A 3 -12.74 26.31 -36.27
CA ILE A 3 -13.55 25.50 -35.33
C ILE A 3 -13.10 24.03 -35.32
N LEU A 4 -12.72 23.49 -36.49
CA LEU A 4 -12.23 22.11 -36.61
C LEU A 4 -10.93 21.86 -35.82
N ASN A 5 -10.04 22.86 -35.72
CA ASN A 5 -8.78 22.71 -34.99
C ASN A 5 -9.00 22.64 -33.48
N ASN A 6 -9.94 23.42 -32.93
CA ASN A 6 -10.24 23.42 -31.49
C ASN A 6 -10.95 22.13 -31.04
N VAL A 7 -11.78 21.54 -31.90
CA VAL A 7 -12.41 20.24 -31.61
C VAL A 7 -11.38 19.10 -31.63
N MET A 8 -10.48 19.10 -32.61
CA MET A 8 -9.40 18.10 -32.69
C MET A 8 -8.39 18.24 -31.53
N LEU A 9 -8.03 19.46 -31.14
CA LEU A 9 -7.17 19.73 -29.98
C LEU A 9 -7.84 19.30 -28.67
N SER A 10 -9.14 19.53 -28.51
CA SER A 10 -9.91 19.07 -27.35
C SER A 10 -10.01 17.55 -27.27
N GLN A 11 -10.12 16.86 -28.42
CA GLN A 11 -10.15 15.39 -28.46
C GLN A 11 -8.78 14.75 -28.24
N LEU A 12 -7.70 15.42 -28.64
CA LEU A 12 -6.33 14.98 -28.34
C LEU A 12 -5.96 15.22 -26.86
N ALA A 13 -6.48 16.29 -26.25
CA ALA A 13 -6.31 16.60 -24.83
C ALA A 13 -7.08 15.64 -23.90
N GLY A 14 -8.13 14.97 -24.41
CA GLY A 14 -9.03 14.10 -23.62
C GLY A 14 -8.62 12.63 -23.53
N ARG A 15 -7.56 12.18 -24.20
CA ARG A 15 -7.00 10.84 -23.97
C ARG A 15 -6.11 10.88 -22.74
N THR A 16 -6.69 10.70 -21.56
CA THR A 16 -5.92 10.25 -20.40
C THR A 16 -5.18 8.99 -20.82
N ARG A 17 -3.85 9.09 -20.91
CA ARG A 17 -3.01 7.94 -21.24
C ARG A 17 -3.14 6.97 -20.06
N LYS A 18 -3.86 5.86 -20.24
CA LYS A 18 -4.03 4.83 -19.22
C LYS A 18 -2.65 4.45 -18.69
N ARG A 19 -2.40 4.76 -17.42
CA ARG A 19 -1.10 4.46 -16.81
C ARG A 19 -0.97 2.96 -16.56
N GLU A 20 0.27 2.48 -16.55
CA GLU A 20 0.57 1.07 -16.27
C GLU A 20 0.17 0.70 -14.84
N THR A 21 -0.24 -0.56 -14.65
CA THR A 21 -0.51 -1.11 -13.33
C THR A 21 0.80 -1.41 -12.62
N VAL A 22 0.98 -0.85 -11.43
CA VAL A 22 2.17 -1.09 -10.61
C VAL A 22 1.82 -1.99 -9.44
N ILE A 23 2.66 -2.99 -9.19
CA ILE A 23 2.54 -3.91 -8.05
C ILE A 23 3.89 -3.90 -7.35
N PRO A 24 4.01 -3.27 -6.16
CA PRO A 24 5.25 -3.29 -5.41
C PRO A 24 5.68 -4.72 -5.05
N ASP A 25 6.97 -5.01 -5.19
CA ASP A 25 7.56 -6.31 -4.88
C ASP A 25 7.40 -6.64 -3.38
N PRO A 26 7.28 -7.90 -2.98
CA PRO A 26 7.23 -8.29 -1.57
C PRO A 26 8.55 -7.94 -0.85
N ASP A 27 8.45 -7.50 0.41
CA ASP A 27 9.60 -7.18 1.27
C ASP A 27 9.57 -7.99 2.56
N TYR A 28 10.52 -8.92 2.67
CA TYR A 28 10.62 -9.89 3.76
C TYR A 28 11.44 -9.38 4.96
N ARG A 29 11.93 -8.14 4.95
CA ARG A 29 12.80 -7.63 6.02
C ARG A 29 12.13 -7.67 7.39
N ILE A 30 10.89 -7.18 7.50
CA ILE A 30 10.14 -7.18 8.77
C ILE A 30 9.95 -8.61 9.31
N PRO A 31 9.36 -9.56 8.56
CA PRO A 31 9.18 -10.90 9.08
C PRO A 31 10.49 -11.60 9.42
N VAL A 32 11.55 -11.42 8.61
CA VAL A 32 12.87 -12.00 8.90
C VAL A 32 13.46 -11.46 10.21
N VAL A 33 13.39 -10.14 10.43
CA VAL A 33 13.87 -9.52 11.68
C VAL A 33 13.09 -10.03 12.88
N LEU A 34 11.75 -10.13 12.79
CA LEU A 34 10.92 -10.65 13.88
C LEU A 34 11.22 -12.11 14.20
N LEU A 35 11.43 -12.96 13.19
CA LEU A 35 11.81 -14.35 13.37
C LEU A 35 13.22 -14.49 13.98
N GLY A 36 14.16 -13.64 13.55
CA GLY A 36 15.49 -13.58 14.16
C GLY A 36 15.44 -13.18 15.64
N LEU A 37 14.63 -12.17 15.99
CA LEU A 37 14.38 -11.77 17.38
C LEU A 37 13.73 -12.91 18.18
N ALA A 38 12.75 -13.59 17.61
CA ALA A 38 12.09 -14.74 18.24
C ALA A 38 13.09 -15.86 18.56
N GLY A 39 14.00 -16.17 17.63
CA GLY A 39 15.07 -17.14 17.82
C GLY A 39 16.07 -16.71 18.90
N GLY A 40 16.44 -15.43 18.93
CA GLY A 40 17.30 -14.88 19.99
C GLY A 40 16.67 -14.95 21.38
N PHE A 41 15.37 -14.66 21.49
CA PHE A 41 14.64 -14.81 22.76
C PHE A 41 14.49 -16.28 23.17
N ALA A 42 14.23 -17.19 22.22
CA ALA A 42 14.18 -18.62 22.50
C ALA A 42 15.53 -19.15 23.02
N TYR A 43 16.63 -18.68 22.41
CA TYR A 43 17.99 -19.05 22.83
C TYR A 43 18.32 -18.61 24.27
N THR A 44 17.64 -17.57 24.77
CA THR A 44 17.80 -17.05 26.14
C THR A 44 16.69 -17.50 27.09
N ASP A 45 15.94 -18.56 26.73
CA ASP A 45 14.80 -19.11 27.47
C ASP A 45 13.68 -18.10 27.76
N ASN A 46 13.66 -16.96 27.05
CA ASN A 46 12.62 -15.94 27.18
C ASN A 46 11.43 -16.25 26.26
N LEU A 47 10.69 -17.30 26.61
CA LEU A 47 9.53 -17.73 25.83
C LEU A 47 8.40 -16.68 25.78
N LEU A 48 8.29 -15.83 26.81
CA LEU A 48 7.29 -14.78 26.88
C LEU A 48 7.45 -13.75 25.75
N LEU A 49 8.68 -13.41 25.37
CA LEU A 49 8.96 -12.53 24.24
C LEU A 49 9.13 -13.31 22.93
N SER A 50 9.69 -14.52 22.98
CA SER A 50 9.91 -15.35 21.81
C SER A 50 8.60 -15.71 21.10
N ALA A 51 7.59 -16.17 21.84
CA ALA A 51 6.32 -16.62 21.28
C ALA A 51 5.59 -15.54 20.46
N PRO A 52 5.30 -14.32 21.00
CA PRO A 52 4.62 -13.29 20.22
C PRO A 52 5.46 -12.79 19.03
N CYS A 53 6.78 -12.63 19.18
CA CYS A 53 7.65 -12.25 18.06
C CYS A 53 7.65 -13.30 16.95
N GLY A 54 7.70 -14.58 17.31
CA GLY A 54 7.69 -15.70 16.37
C GLY A 54 6.36 -15.81 15.64
N LEU A 55 5.24 -15.74 16.37
CA LEU A 55 3.90 -15.77 15.79
C LEU A 55 3.66 -14.59 14.85
N LEU A 56 4.02 -13.37 15.25
CA LEU A 56 3.89 -12.20 14.39
C LEU A 56 4.82 -12.28 13.17
N GLY A 57 6.06 -12.74 13.34
CA GLY A 57 7.01 -12.94 12.25
C GLY A 57 6.52 -13.96 11.22
N LEU A 58 5.98 -15.10 11.67
CA LEU A 58 5.38 -16.12 10.81
C LEU A 58 4.12 -15.60 10.11
N LEU A 59 3.25 -14.88 10.83
CA LEU A 59 2.07 -14.26 10.25
C LEU A 59 2.47 -13.29 9.13
N LEU A 60 3.39 -12.36 9.42
CA LEU A 60 3.83 -11.38 8.43
C LEU A 60 4.59 -12.02 7.28
N LEU A 61 5.32 -13.11 7.50
CA LEU A 61 5.96 -13.88 6.44
C LEU A 61 4.90 -14.43 5.47
N PHE A 62 3.85 -15.04 6.00
CA PHE A 62 2.73 -15.55 5.21
C PHE A 62 1.94 -14.42 4.52
N GLN A 63 1.76 -13.27 5.17
CA GLN A 63 1.10 -12.13 4.55
C GLN A 63 1.96 -11.53 3.42
N THR A 64 3.29 -11.46 3.59
CA THR A 64 4.24 -10.94 2.59
C THR A 64 4.18 -11.75 1.30
N THR A 65 4.03 -13.08 1.40
CA THR A 65 3.92 -13.93 0.21
C THR A 65 2.56 -13.79 -0.49
N ARG A 66 1.50 -13.42 0.23
CA ARG A 66 0.12 -13.49 -0.30
C ARG A 66 -0.50 -12.15 -0.65
N VAL A 67 -0.28 -11.10 0.12
CA VAL A 67 -0.94 -9.81 -0.08
C VAL A 67 -0.24 -9.06 -1.21
N ARG A 68 -1.00 -8.40 -2.07
CA ARG A 68 -0.48 -7.53 -3.12
C ARG A 68 -1.24 -6.22 -3.12
N PHE A 69 -0.51 -5.11 -3.14
CA PHE A 69 -1.08 -3.81 -3.46
C PHE A 69 -0.99 -3.62 -4.97
N VAL A 70 -2.14 -3.36 -5.59
CA VAL A 70 -2.25 -3.19 -7.03
C VAL A 70 -2.71 -1.77 -7.31
N PHE A 71 -1.84 -1.00 -7.95
CA PHE A 71 -2.06 0.38 -8.31
C PHE A 71 -2.38 0.47 -9.79
N ASP A 72 -3.65 0.62 -10.14
CA ASP A 72 -4.03 0.91 -11.52
C ASP A 72 -4.17 2.41 -11.76
N ASP A 73 -4.78 2.78 -12.88
CA ASP A 73 -4.91 4.18 -13.32
C ASP A 73 -5.77 5.04 -12.38
N GLU A 74 -6.70 4.43 -11.64
CA GLU A 74 -7.72 5.14 -10.87
C GLU A 74 -7.75 4.82 -9.37
N ALA A 75 -7.26 3.65 -8.95
CA ALA A 75 -7.38 3.21 -7.56
C ALA A 75 -6.23 2.31 -7.08
N LEU A 76 -6.06 2.32 -5.76
CA LEU A 76 -5.35 1.30 -5.01
C LEU A 76 -6.32 0.16 -4.68
N GLU A 77 -5.91 -1.06 -5.00
CA GLU A 77 -6.64 -2.28 -4.65
C GLU A 77 -5.75 -3.26 -3.89
N VAL A 78 -6.30 -3.90 -2.86
CA VAL A 78 -5.61 -5.00 -2.16
C VAL A 78 -6.12 -6.32 -2.72
N LYS A 79 -5.20 -7.14 -3.18
CA LYS A 79 -5.44 -8.46 -3.76
C LYS A 79 -4.66 -9.53 -3.03
N VAL A 80 -5.05 -10.79 -3.22
CA VAL A 80 -4.41 -11.93 -2.55
C VAL A 80 -4.02 -13.00 -3.56
N GLY A 81 -2.88 -13.64 -3.32
CA GLY A 81 -2.36 -14.74 -4.12
C GLY A 81 -1.66 -14.30 -5.40
N ASP A 82 -1.00 -15.25 -6.06
CA ASP A 82 -0.21 -15.00 -7.27
C ASP A 82 -1.08 -14.68 -8.50
N GLN A 83 -2.36 -15.09 -8.46
CA GLN A 83 -3.34 -14.78 -9.50
C GLN A 83 -4.04 -13.44 -9.30
N LEU A 84 -3.67 -12.66 -8.27
CA LEU A 84 -4.29 -11.37 -7.95
C LEU A 84 -5.82 -11.52 -7.83
N GLU A 85 -6.24 -12.50 -7.03
CA GLU A 85 -7.64 -12.72 -6.72
C GLU A 85 -8.17 -11.54 -5.90
N GLU A 86 -9.47 -11.24 -6.04
CA GLU A 86 -10.12 -10.26 -5.18
C GLU A 86 -9.91 -10.70 -3.73
N SER A 87 -9.42 -9.80 -2.86
CA SER A 87 -9.16 -10.10 -1.45
C SER A 87 -10.43 -10.37 -0.62
N GLY A 88 -11.59 -10.46 -1.28
CA GLY A 88 -12.91 -10.57 -0.68
C GLY A 88 -13.52 -9.21 -0.33
N GLU A 89 -14.72 -9.28 0.23
CA GLU A 89 -15.39 -8.12 0.81
C GLU A 89 -14.75 -7.77 2.16
N ASN A 90 -14.60 -6.47 2.43
CA ASN A 90 -14.09 -5.98 3.70
C ASN A 90 -15.00 -6.40 4.86
N VAL A 91 -14.63 -7.44 5.59
CA VAL A 91 -15.41 -7.99 6.72
C VAL A 91 -15.68 -6.95 7.82
N PHE A 92 -14.82 -5.93 7.94
CA PHE A 92 -14.94 -4.88 8.95
C PHE A 92 -15.65 -3.61 8.49
N VAL A 93 -15.74 -3.34 7.17
CA VAL A 93 -16.15 -2.03 6.65
C VAL A 93 -17.16 -2.10 5.49
N GLY A 94 -17.42 -3.29 4.94
CA GLY A 94 -18.26 -3.50 3.76
C GLY A 94 -17.57 -3.08 2.45
N GLY A 95 -17.89 -3.75 1.34
CA GLY A 95 -17.39 -3.40 0.00
C GLY A 95 -15.99 -3.96 -0.35
N LYS A 96 -15.59 -3.78 -1.62
CA LYS A 96 -14.31 -4.25 -2.16
C LYS A 96 -13.13 -3.50 -1.52
N ASN A 97 -12.00 -4.17 -1.33
CA ASN A 97 -10.72 -3.55 -0.94
C ASN A 97 -10.11 -2.71 -2.07
N ARG A 98 -10.84 -1.71 -2.55
CA ARG A 98 -10.49 -0.86 -3.68
C ARG A 98 -10.89 0.58 -3.41
N TRP A 99 -9.92 1.48 -3.43
CA TRP A 99 -10.09 2.88 -3.07
C TRP A 99 -9.53 3.80 -4.16
N LYS A 100 -10.40 4.64 -4.73
CA LYS A 100 -10.03 5.58 -5.78
C LYS A 100 -9.08 6.65 -5.24
N TYR A 101 -8.05 7.00 -6.01
CA TYR A 101 -7.11 8.05 -5.57
C TYR A 101 -7.80 9.40 -5.34
N SER A 102 -8.87 9.69 -6.08
CA SER A 102 -9.64 10.93 -5.93
C SER A 102 -10.38 11.06 -4.59
N THR A 103 -10.50 9.97 -3.83
CA THR A 103 -11.13 9.98 -2.50
C THR A 103 -10.09 10.09 -1.37
N PHE A 104 -8.79 10.05 -1.68
CA PHE A 104 -7.74 10.10 -0.68
C PHE A 104 -7.65 11.49 -0.07
N ILE A 105 -7.74 11.56 1.25
CA ILE A 105 -7.63 12.79 2.06
C ILE A 105 -6.17 13.01 2.50
N ASN A 106 -5.49 11.93 2.88
CA ASN A 106 -4.08 11.92 3.25
C ASN A 106 -3.54 10.49 3.18
N TRP A 107 -2.23 10.35 3.01
CA TRP A 107 -1.53 9.09 3.22
C TRP A 107 -0.15 9.36 3.80
N GLU A 108 0.39 8.39 4.53
CA GLU A 108 1.67 8.49 5.21
C GLU A 108 2.42 7.16 5.15
N LEU A 109 3.74 7.24 4.96
CA LEU A 109 4.66 6.12 5.07
C LEU A 109 5.63 6.41 6.22
N TRP A 110 5.54 5.62 7.28
CA TRP A 110 6.35 5.85 8.48
C TRP A 110 7.64 5.04 8.46
N TRP A 111 8.72 5.69 8.94
CA TRP A 111 10.10 5.18 8.97
C TRP A 111 10.69 4.89 7.58
N PRO A 112 10.86 5.87 6.68
CA PRO A 112 11.19 5.62 5.27
C PRO A 112 12.45 4.77 5.03
N ASN A 113 13.46 4.83 5.91
CA ASN A 113 14.67 4.01 5.82
C ASN A 113 14.42 2.51 6.15
N PHE A 114 13.44 2.23 7.00
CA PHE A 114 12.97 0.89 7.35
C PHE A 114 11.45 0.94 7.53
N PRO A 115 10.68 0.99 6.43
CA PRO A 115 9.27 1.32 6.51
C PRO A 115 8.53 0.18 7.18
N ILE A 116 7.79 0.50 8.23
CA ILE A 116 7.05 -0.49 9.03
C ILE A 116 5.55 -0.38 8.77
N LEU A 117 5.05 0.84 8.55
CA LEU A 117 3.63 1.09 8.43
C LEU A 117 3.31 2.11 7.33
N VAL A 118 2.30 1.78 6.54
CA VAL A 118 1.64 2.73 5.63
C VAL A 118 0.23 2.96 6.14
N TYR A 119 -0.17 4.22 6.09
CA TYR A 119 -1.51 4.69 6.44
C TYR A 119 -2.09 5.44 5.26
N PHE A 120 -3.39 5.27 5.01
CA PHE A 120 -4.15 6.22 4.21
C PHE A 120 -5.53 6.48 4.79
N LYS A 121 -6.03 7.68 4.53
CA LYS A 121 -7.37 8.13 4.84
C LYS A 121 -8.10 8.51 3.59
N GLU A 122 -9.34 8.06 3.46
CA GLU A 122 -10.13 8.16 2.24
C GLU A 122 -11.58 8.53 2.57
N ALA A 123 -12.33 9.09 1.61
CA ALA A 123 -13.71 9.56 1.81
C ALA A 123 -14.80 8.72 1.09
N GLN A 124 -14.42 7.65 0.38
CA GLN A 124 -15.33 6.77 -0.37
C GLN A 124 -16.21 5.95 0.57
N THR A 125 -15.64 5.42 1.66
CA THR A 125 -16.35 4.57 2.61
C THR A 125 -17.18 5.42 3.58
N LYS A 126 -16.63 6.54 4.07
CA LYS A 126 -17.32 7.46 4.98
C LYS A 126 -16.97 8.93 4.66
N PRO A 127 -17.95 9.85 4.66
CA PRO A 127 -17.70 11.27 4.35
C PRO A 127 -16.69 11.97 5.28
N GLU A 128 -16.68 11.62 6.56
CA GLU A 128 -15.73 12.13 7.57
C GLU A 128 -14.31 11.55 7.42
N GLY A 129 -14.21 10.49 6.60
CA GLY A 129 -13.04 9.79 6.16
C GLY A 129 -12.69 8.55 6.98
N GLN A 130 -12.48 7.43 6.28
CA GLN A 130 -12.09 6.14 6.83
C GLN A 130 -10.57 5.99 6.81
N VAL A 131 -10.02 5.45 7.89
CA VAL A 131 -8.59 5.21 8.11
C VAL A 131 -8.25 3.75 7.84
N HIS A 132 -7.14 3.52 7.13
CA HIS A 132 -6.59 2.20 6.86
C HIS A 132 -5.10 2.15 7.24
N PHE A 133 -4.70 1.09 7.92
CA PHE A 133 -3.31 0.82 8.29
C PHE A 133 -2.87 -0.52 7.73
N PHE A 134 -1.68 -0.55 7.15
CA PHE A 134 -1.08 -1.79 6.66
C PHE A 134 0.39 -1.86 7.06
N PRO A 135 0.88 -3.05 7.48
CA PRO A 135 2.31 -3.26 7.60
C PRO A 135 2.95 -3.13 6.22
N VAL A 136 4.15 -2.54 6.14
CA VAL A 136 4.88 -2.41 4.88
C VAL A 136 5.64 -3.70 4.62
N ILE A 137 4.90 -4.69 4.12
CA ILE A 137 5.40 -6.00 3.66
C ILE A 137 5.73 -5.98 2.15
N PHE A 138 5.93 -4.79 1.59
CA PHE A 138 6.26 -4.56 0.19
C PHE A 138 7.46 -3.61 0.10
N ASN A 139 8.07 -3.52 -1.08
CA ASN A 139 9.13 -2.59 -1.37
C ASN A 139 8.67 -1.15 -1.09
N GLY A 140 9.16 -0.59 0.02
CA GLY A 140 8.70 0.71 0.50
C GLY A 140 9.01 1.87 -0.45
N LYS A 141 10.07 1.76 -1.26
CA LYS A 141 10.39 2.79 -2.26
C LYS A 141 9.38 2.75 -3.40
N GLN A 142 9.12 1.57 -3.97
CA GLN A 142 8.12 1.41 -5.03
C GLN A 142 6.73 1.85 -4.54
N LEU A 143 6.37 1.47 -3.31
CA LEU A 143 5.12 1.92 -2.66
C LEU A 143 5.06 3.44 -2.53
N TYR A 144 6.13 4.09 -2.06
CA TYR A 144 6.18 5.54 -1.92
C TYR A 144 6.04 6.22 -3.29
N ASP A 145 6.84 5.80 -4.28
CA ASP A 145 6.89 6.41 -5.60
C ASP A 145 5.50 6.36 -6.28
N VAL A 146 4.84 5.21 -6.26
CA VAL A 146 3.51 5.07 -6.87
C VAL A 146 2.42 5.84 -6.11
N MET A 147 2.51 5.90 -4.77
CA MET A 147 1.58 6.70 -3.97
C MET A 147 1.71 8.19 -4.28
N VAL A 148 2.94 8.70 -4.42
CA VAL A 148 3.18 10.09 -4.83
C VAL A 148 2.66 10.34 -6.25
N GLU A 149 2.96 9.44 -7.19
CA GLU A 149 2.53 9.56 -8.59
C GLU A 149 1.00 9.59 -8.72
N ARG A 150 0.30 8.73 -7.97
CA ARG A 150 -1.14 8.46 -8.16
C ARG A 150 -2.04 9.25 -7.22
N ALA A 151 -1.64 9.41 -5.95
CA ALA A 151 -2.41 10.08 -4.90
C ALA A 151 -1.86 11.46 -4.53
N GLY A 152 -0.75 11.90 -5.14
CA GLY A 152 -0.07 13.14 -4.82
C GLY A 152 0.81 13.03 -3.57
N PRO A 153 1.54 14.10 -3.22
CA PRO A 153 2.47 14.08 -2.09
C PRO A 153 1.75 13.87 -0.75
N SER A 154 2.38 13.09 0.14
CA SER A 154 1.95 13.01 1.54
C SER A 154 2.05 14.38 2.22
N LYS A 155 1.20 14.64 3.22
CA LYS A 155 1.25 15.93 3.95
C LYS A 155 2.46 16.04 4.89
N THR A 156 3.05 14.93 5.31
CA THR A 156 3.99 14.90 6.46
C THR A 156 5.10 13.84 6.35
N SER A 157 5.05 12.92 5.37
CA SER A 157 5.89 11.71 5.35
C SER A 157 6.85 11.62 4.17
N GLY A 158 7.01 12.70 3.41
CA GLY A 158 8.01 12.74 2.36
C GLY A 158 9.41 12.48 2.93
N PRO A 159 10.30 11.78 2.20
CA PRO A 159 11.72 11.76 2.51
C PRO A 159 12.15 13.22 2.72
N LYS A 160 12.70 13.50 3.90
CA LYS A 160 13.41 14.75 4.11
C LYS A 160 14.74 14.57 3.37
N GLU A 161 15.07 15.53 2.52
CA GLU A 161 16.42 15.61 1.99
C GLU A 161 17.33 15.87 3.20
N ASP A 162 18.08 14.85 3.59
CA ASP A 162 19.17 14.95 4.56
C ASP A 162 20.46 15.36 3.83
#